data_AF-A0A7C5NHK3-F1
#
_entry.id   AF-A0A7C5NHK3-F1
#
_cell.length_a   1.000
_cell.length_b   1.000
_cell.length_c   1.000
_cell.angle_alpha   90.00
_cell.angle_beta   90.00
_cell.angle_gamma   90.00
#
_symmetry.space_group_name_H-M   'P 1'
#
loop_
_entity.id
_entity.type
_entity.pdbx_description
1 polymer ?
#
loop_
_entity_poly.entity_id
_entity_poly.type
_entity_poly.pdbx_seq_one_letter_code
_entity_poly.pdbx_strand_id
1 'polypeptide(L)'
;MITNRDSFYKVSDRIIYLSKKENLDSILINAYLTRAMIYQMARDYKLAMNYNDSALVNDAITDKLKIRALMGKAEMMWKLDYPEKDILKYLDQSKKEALKLKDSTSISSVYFRYSNLYLRKGDYVEAIKVLIKSSEIRPKHLILPRILDLAKLAKLFLL
;
A
#
# COMPACT_ATOMS: atom_id res chain seq x y z
N MET A 1 18.99 -10.47 -25.84
CA MET A 1 18.06 -11.17 -24.92
C MET A 1 17.12 -10.13 -24.32
N ILE A 2 15.85 -10.11 -24.74
CA ILE A 2 14.83 -9.31 -24.07
C ILE A 2 14.51 -10.07 -22.78
N THR A 3 14.82 -9.49 -21.62
CA THR A 3 14.50 -10.15 -20.36
C THR A 3 12.98 -10.12 -20.16
N ASN A 4 12.43 -11.09 -19.43
CA ASN A 4 10.99 -11.18 -19.15
C ASN A 4 10.42 -9.87 -18.53
N ARG A 5 11.29 -9.04 -17.95
CA ARG A 5 10.93 -7.73 -17.38
C ARG A 5 10.61 -6.69 -18.47
N ASP A 6 11.33 -6.67 -19.57
CA ASP A 6 11.15 -5.73 -20.68
C ASP A 6 9.86 -5.99 -21.46
N SER A 7 9.42 -7.25 -21.52
CA SER A 7 8.13 -7.62 -22.10
C SER A 7 6.95 -7.15 -21.22
N PHE A 8 7.05 -7.25 -19.89
CA PHE A 8 6.00 -6.74 -18.99
C PHE A 8 5.80 -5.23 -19.08
N TYR A 9 6.87 -4.45 -19.22
CA TYR A 9 6.75 -3.02 -19.49
C TYR A 9 6.07 -2.78 -20.85
N LYS A 10 6.58 -3.35 -21.95
CA LYS A 10 5.99 -3.12 -23.28
C LYS A 10 4.50 -3.45 -23.36
N VAL A 11 4.06 -4.55 -22.76
CA VAL A 11 2.64 -4.94 -22.73
C VAL A 11 1.80 -3.92 -21.95
N SER A 12 2.26 -3.49 -20.78
CA SER A 12 1.52 -2.52 -19.97
C SER A 12 1.49 -1.12 -20.58
N ASP A 13 2.52 -0.69 -21.32
CA ASP A 13 2.47 0.56 -22.10
C ASP A 13 1.40 0.49 -23.19
N ARG A 14 1.32 -0.66 -23.88
CA ARG A 14 0.32 -0.86 -24.93
C ARG A 14 -1.10 -0.86 -24.36
N ILE A 15 -1.32 -1.48 -23.20
CA ILE A 15 -2.62 -1.45 -22.51
C ILE A 15 -2.99 0.00 -22.16
N ILE A 16 -2.09 0.75 -21.52
CA ILE A 16 -2.36 2.16 -21.18
C ILE A 16 -2.70 2.99 -22.43
N TYR A 17 -1.92 2.83 -23.50
CA TYR A 17 -2.16 3.53 -24.76
C TYR A 17 -3.55 3.21 -25.34
N LEU A 18 -3.90 1.93 -25.45
CA LEU A 18 -5.20 1.52 -25.98
C LEU A 18 -6.35 1.95 -25.07
N SER A 19 -6.21 1.81 -23.75
CA SER A 19 -7.25 2.23 -22.81
C SER A 19 -7.50 3.73 -22.86
N LYS A 20 -6.47 4.55 -23.05
CA LYS A 20 -6.65 6.00 -23.28
C LYS A 20 -7.33 6.29 -24.61
N LYS A 21 -6.89 5.62 -25.68
CA LYS A 21 -7.45 5.81 -27.03
C LYS A 21 -8.94 5.46 -27.09
N GLU A 22 -9.32 4.37 -26.45
CA GLU A 22 -10.67 3.80 -26.49
C GLU A 22 -11.53 4.22 -25.27
N ASN A 23 -11.07 5.16 -24.44
CA ASN A 23 -11.76 5.64 -23.22
C ASN A 23 -12.19 4.53 -22.25
N LEU A 24 -11.32 3.55 -22.01
CA LEU A 24 -11.57 2.40 -21.15
C LEU A 24 -11.05 2.64 -19.73
N ASP A 25 -11.68 3.55 -18.98
CA ASP A 25 -11.17 4.04 -17.69
C ASP A 25 -10.90 2.93 -16.66
N SER A 26 -11.82 1.97 -16.51
CA SER A 26 -11.64 0.86 -15.57
C SER A 26 -10.38 0.04 -15.89
N ILE A 27 -10.08 -0.17 -17.17
CA ILE A 27 -8.87 -0.88 -17.61
C ILE A 27 -7.64 0.00 -17.40
N LEU A 28 -7.75 1.30 -17.69
CA LEU A 28 -6.67 2.27 -17.52
C LEU A 28 -6.21 2.36 -16.05
N ILE A 29 -7.14 2.44 -15.10
CA ILE A 29 -6.85 2.48 -13.67
C ILE A 29 -6.12 1.21 -13.22
N ASN A 30 -6.60 0.04 -13.65
CA ASN A 30 -5.94 -1.23 -13.32
C ASN A 30 -4.54 -1.31 -13.93
N ALA A 31 -4.34 -0.78 -15.14
CA ALA A 31 -3.04 -0.71 -15.78
C ALA A 31 -2.07 0.19 -15.01
N TYR A 32 -2.54 1.36 -14.53
CA TYR A 32 -1.76 2.22 -13.63
C TYR A 32 -1.38 1.51 -12.33
N LEU A 33 -2.31 0.85 -11.65
CA LEU A 33 -1.99 0.14 -10.40
C LEU A 33 -1.06 -1.07 -10.62
N THR A 34 -1.13 -1.70 -11.78
CA THR A 34 -0.18 -2.74 -12.18
C THR A 34 1.20 -2.15 -12.41
N ARG A 35 1.30 -0.99 -13.08
CA ARG A 35 2.56 -0.26 -13.24
C ARG A 35 3.17 0.16 -11.91
N ALA A 36 2.34 0.67 -11.00
CA ALA A 36 2.78 1.00 -9.65
C ALA A 36 3.45 -0.20 -8.98
N MET A 37 2.86 -1.39 -9.07
CA MET A 37 3.45 -2.61 -8.52
C MET A 37 4.75 -3.03 -9.21
N ILE A 38 4.82 -2.96 -10.55
CA ILE A 38 6.04 -3.32 -11.29
C ILE A 38 7.19 -2.40 -10.87
N TYR A 39 6.94 -1.09 -10.80
CA TYR A 39 7.96 -0.14 -10.36
C TYR A 39 8.31 -0.26 -8.87
N GLN A 40 7.35 -0.63 -8.02
CA GLN A 40 7.63 -0.99 -6.63
C GLN A 40 8.59 -2.19 -6.53
N MET A 41 8.34 -3.25 -7.30
CA MET A 41 9.23 -4.42 -7.38
C MET A 41 10.59 -4.05 -7.96
N ALA A 42 10.62 -3.08 -8.88
CA ALA A 42 11.83 -2.49 -9.43
C ALA A 42 12.61 -1.60 -8.45
N ARG A 43 12.04 -1.29 -7.29
CA ARG A 43 12.51 -0.26 -6.35
C ARG A 43 12.56 1.16 -6.92
N ASP A 44 11.88 1.41 -8.03
CA ASP A 44 11.64 2.77 -8.51
C ASP A 44 10.37 3.31 -7.82
N TYR A 45 10.55 3.72 -6.57
CA TYR A 45 9.43 4.14 -5.73
C TYR A 45 8.80 5.44 -6.21
N LYS A 46 9.55 6.29 -6.92
CA LYS A 46 9.02 7.56 -7.46
C LYS A 46 8.06 7.28 -8.61
N LEU A 47 8.43 6.44 -9.59
CA LEU A 47 7.50 6.06 -10.65
C LEU A 47 6.33 5.26 -10.10
N ALA A 48 6.57 4.35 -9.15
CA ALA A 48 5.49 3.61 -8.50
C ALA A 48 4.46 4.54 -7.85
N MET A 49 4.91 5.59 -7.16
CA MET A 49 4.04 6.60 -6.57
C MET A 49 3.25 7.38 -7.63
N ASN A 50 3.91 7.83 -8.70
CA ASN A 50 3.26 8.58 -9.78
C ASN A 50 2.13 7.78 -10.46
N TYR A 51 2.28 6.46 -10.59
CA TYR A 51 1.22 5.60 -11.13
C TYR A 51 0.07 5.38 -10.14
N ASN A 52 0.33 5.33 -8.82
CA ASN A 52 -0.76 5.38 -7.84
C ASN A 52 -1.53 6.71 -7.94
N ASP A 53 -0.82 7.83 -8.13
CA ASP A 53 -1.44 9.15 -8.33
C ASP A 53 -2.29 9.21 -9.59
N SER A 54 -1.78 8.66 -10.70
CA SER A 54 -2.52 8.58 -11.96
C SER A 54 -3.82 7.80 -11.84
N ALA A 55 -3.85 6.75 -11.00
CA ALA A 55 -5.08 6.03 -10.69
C ALA A 55 -6.04 6.87 -9.82
N LEU A 56 -5.52 7.54 -8.78
CA LEU A 56 -6.33 8.28 -7.81
C LEU A 56 -7.08 9.49 -8.40
N VAL A 57 -6.58 10.09 -9.47
CA VAL A 57 -7.20 11.24 -10.14
C VAL A 57 -8.22 10.86 -11.21
N ASN A 58 -8.42 9.56 -11.49
CA ASN A 58 -9.42 9.12 -12.44
C ASN A 58 -10.79 8.96 -11.76
N ASP A 59 -11.81 9.65 -12.26
CA ASP A 59 -13.14 9.70 -11.66
C ASP A 59 -13.89 8.35 -11.68
N ALA A 60 -13.51 7.42 -12.56
CA ALA A 60 -14.08 6.08 -12.61
C ALA A 60 -13.46 5.12 -11.57
N ILE A 61 -12.59 5.59 -10.68
CA ILE A 61 -11.95 4.74 -9.68
C ILE A 61 -12.97 4.19 -8.69
N THR A 62 -13.07 2.85 -8.65
CA THR A 62 -13.92 2.18 -7.67
C THR A 62 -13.34 2.30 -6.26
N ASP A 63 -14.20 2.27 -5.23
CA ASP A 63 -13.76 2.38 -3.82
C ASP A 63 -12.65 1.36 -3.48
N LYS A 64 -12.73 0.12 -4.01
CA LYS A 64 -11.68 -0.90 -3.81
C LYS A 64 -10.34 -0.55 -4.46
N LEU A 65 -10.35 -0.03 -5.69
CA LEU A 65 -9.13 0.38 -6.37
C LEU A 65 -8.54 1.63 -5.72
N LYS A 66 -9.38 2.54 -5.23
CA LYS A 66 -8.98 3.72 -4.47
C LYS A 66 -8.26 3.33 -3.19
N ILE A 67 -8.80 2.40 -2.40
CA ILE A 67 -8.13 1.86 -1.20
C ILE A 67 -6.74 1.31 -1.54
N ARG A 68 -6.64 0.50 -2.60
CA ARG A 68 -5.35 -0.06 -3.05
C ARG A 68 -4.36 1.04 -3.43
N ALA A 69 -4.79 2.04 -4.19
CA ALA A 69 -3.96 3.15 -4.64
C ALA A 69 -3.47 4.01 -3.47
N LEU A 70 -4.34 4.33 -2.50
CA LEU A 70 -4.00 5.10 -1.29
C LEU A 70 -2.95 4.37 -0.44
N MET A 71 -3.13 3.07 -0.21
CA MET A 71 -2.15 2.25 0.52
C MET A 71 -0.82 2.16 -0.23
N GLY A 72 -0.86 1.97 -1.55
CA GLY A 72 0.34 1.92 -2.39
C GLY A 72 1.11 3.23 -2.35
N LYS A 73 0.41 4.37 -2.46
CA LYS A 73 1.02 5.70 -2.33
C LYS A 73 1.69 5.90 -0.97
N ALA A 74 0.98 5.60 0.12
CA ALA A 74 1.53 5.71 1.48
C ALA A 74 2.80 4.86 1.65
N GLU A 75 2.82 3.65 1.08
CA GLU A 75 4.00 2.78 1.09
C GLU A 75 5.18 3.40 0.33
N MET A 76 4.94 3.96 -0.85
CA MET A 76 6.01 4.58 -1.65
C MET A 76 6.54 5.84 -0.98
N MET A 77 5.67 6.65 -0.38
CA MET A 77 6.06 7.81 0.43
C MET A 77 6.94 7.41 1.60
N TRP A 78 6.62 6.30 2.27
CA TRP A 78 7.50 5.76 3.29
C TRP A 78 8.85 5.34 2.72
N LYS A 79 8.89 4.60 1.61
CA LYS A 79 10.17 4.20 0.96
C LYS A 79 11.02 5.37 0.48
N LEU A 80 10.41 6.54 0.30
CA LEU A 80 11.06 7.79 -0.11
C LEU A 80 11.26 8.76 1.07
N ASP A 81 11.12 8.30 2.31
CA ASP A 81 11.32 9.08 3.53
C ASP A 81 10.50 10.40 3.62
N TYR A 82 9.28 10.40 3.09
CA TYR A 82 8.36 11.53 3.25
C TYR A 82 8.01 11.77 4.72
N PRO A 83 7.60 13.00 5.08
CA PRO A 83 7.11 13.31 6.41
C PRO A 83 5.96 12.41 6.83
N GLU A 84 5.98 11.98 8.08
CA GLU A 84 4.99 11.05 8.64
C GLU A 84 3.55 11.53 8.48
N LYS A 85 3.30 12.82 8.73
CA LYS A 85 1.98 13.44 8.56
C LYS A 85 1.40 13.22 7.16
N ASP A 86 2.26 13.21 6.15
CA ASP A 86 1.84 13.07 4.76
C ASP A 86 1.54 11.60 4.43
N ILE A 87 2.28 10.66 5.02
CA ILE A 87 2.00 9.22 4.92
C ILE A 87 0.66 8.90 5.61
N LEU A 88 0.47 9.42 6.82
CA LEU A 88 -0.75 9.23 7.63
C LEU A 88 -1.99 9.73 6.89
N LYS A 89 -1.91 10.88 6.22
CA LYS A 89 -3.01 11.41 5.39
C LYS A 89 -3.60 10.37 4.44
N TYR A 90 -2.76 9.60 3.74
CA TYR A 90 -3.25 8.60 2.79
C TYR A 90 -3.69 7.29 3.47
N LEU A 91 -3.06 6.91 4.58
CA LEU A 91 -3.53 5.77 5.38
C LEU A 91 -4.89 6.04 6.04
N ASP A 92 -5.12 7.25 6.55
CA ASP A 92 -6.39 7.68 7.15
C ASP A 92 -7.51 7.68 6.10
N GLN A 93 -7.23 8.19 4.89
CA GLN A 93 -8.17 8.12 3.77
C GLN A 93 -8.49 6.67 3.40
N SER A 94 -7.46 5.83 3.27
CA SER A 94 -7.65 4.41 2.95
C SER A 94 -8.47 3.68 4.02
N LYS A 95 -8.23 4.01 5.30
CA LYS A 95 -8.97 3.46 6.44
C LYS A 95 -10.44 3.84 6.36
N LYS A 96 -10.74 5.12 6.09
CA LYS A 96 -12.10 5.64 5.97
C LYS A 96 -12.88 4.90 4.88
N GLU A 97 -12.30 4.74 3.70
CA GLU A 97 -12.93 4.00 2.59
C GLU A 97 -13.10 2.51 2.93
N ALA A 98 -12.09 1.88 3.53
CA ALA A 98 -12.17 0.47 3.92
C ALA A 98 -13.26 0.19 4.98
N LEU A 99 -13.42 1.11 5.95
CA LEU A 99 -14.49 1.05 6.96
C LEU A 99 -15.87 1.25 6.34
N LYS A 100 -16.02 2.20 5.41
CA LYS A 100 -17.26 2.42 4.65
C LYS A 100 -17.71 1.15 3.93
N LEU A 101 -16.77 0.43 3.31
CA LEU A 101 -17.05 -0.82 2.61
C LEU A 101 -17.20 -2.04 3.53
N LYS A 102 -16.91 -1.91 4.84
CA LYS A 102 -16.78 -3.04 5.77
C LYS A 102 -15.82 -4.13 5.26
N ASP A 103 -14.80 -3.74 4.50
CA ASP A 103 -13.83 -4.67 3.92
C ASP A 103 -12.75 -5.03 4.95
N SER A 104 -12.96 -6.13 5.67
CA SER A 104 -12.04 -6.62 6.71
C SER A 104 -10.61 -6.84 6.19
N THR A 105 -10.45 -7.19 4.92
CA THR A 105 -9.14 -7.40 4.30
C THR A 105 -8.38 -6.09 4.18
N SER A 106 -9.05 -5.07 3.65
CA SER A 106 -8.49 -3.74 3.51
C SER A 106 -8.26 -3.09 4.87
N ILE A 107 -9.22 -3.19 5.80
CA ILE A 107 -9.10 -2.65 7.15
C ILE A 107 -7.88 -3.26 7.87
N SER A 108 -7.74 -4.59 7.87
CA SER A 108 -6.59 -5.26 8.49
C SER A 108 -5.27 -4.84 7.84
N SER A 109 -5.23 -4.69 6.51
CA SER A 109 -4.03 -4.26 5.79
C SER A 109 -3.63 -2.82 6.09
N VAL A 110 -4.61 -1.93 6.29
CA VAL A 110 -4.35 -0.55 6.71
C VAL A 110 -3.76 -0.52 8.13
N TYR A 111 -4.34 -1.24 9.10
CA TYR A 111 -3.77 -1.32 10.45
C TYR A 111 -2.34 -1.88 10.46
N PHE A 112 -2.06 -2.90 9.63
CA PHE A 112 -0.69 -3.42 9.47
C PHE A 112 0.29 -2.35 8.96
N ARG A 113 -0.16 -1.39 8.14
CA ARG A 113 0.68 -0.28 7.68
C ARG A 113 0.90 0.79 8.75
N TYR A 114 -0.07 1.04 9.63
CA TYR A 114 0.15 1.89 10.81
C TYR A 114 1.17 1.27 11.78
N SER A 115 1.09 -0.03 12.08
CA SER A 115 2.05 -0.65 13.02
C SER A 115 3.48 -0.52 12.52
N ASN A 116 3.66 -0.73 11.22
CA ASN A 116 4.88 -0.50 10.48
C ASN A 116 5.44 0.94 10.62
N LEU A 117 4.56 1.95 10.66
CA LEU A 117 4.95 3.34 10.87
C LEU A 117 5.44 3.58 12.30
N TYR A 118 4.72 3.06 13.30
CA TYR A 118 5.14 3.10 14.71
C TYR A 118 6.49 2.40 14.92
N LEU A 119 6.72 1.27 14.26
CA LEU A 119 8.01 0.57 14.30
C LEU A 119 9.17 1.43 13.80
N ARG A 120 8.97 2.20 12.72
CA ARG A 120 10.01 3.11 12.22
C ARG A 120 10.36 4.21 13.23
N LYS A 121 9.41 4.62 14.08
CA LYS A 121 9.62 5.60 15.14
C LYS A 121 10.25 5.02 16.40
N GLY A 122 10.42 3.70 16.46
CA GLY A 122 10.80 3.01 17.70
C GLY A 122 9.67 2.91 18.72
N ASP A 123 8.43 3.25 18.36
CA ASP A 123 7.26 3.10 19.23
C ASP A 123 6.75 1.67 19.18
N TYR A 124 7.50 0.77 19.81
CA TYR A 124 7.21 -0.66 19.79
C TYR A 124 5.88 -1.00 20.48
N VAL A 125 5.48 -0.24 21.50
CA VAL A 125 4.24 -0.46 22.24
C VAL A 125 3.03 -0.19 21.34
N GLU A 126 2.98 0.98 20.68
CA GLU A 126 1.87 1.28 19.76
C GLU A 126 1.91 0.41 18.51
N ALA A 127 3.10 0.06 18.02
CA ALA A 127 3.24 -0.91 16.94
C ALA A 127 2.59 -2.26 17.26
N ILE A 128 2.85 -2.81 18.46
CA ILE A 128 2.27 -4.07 18.92
C ILE A 128 0.74 -3.96 19.03
N LYS A 129 0.23 -2.91 19.70
CA LYS A 129 -1.23 -2.69 19.87
C LYS A 129 -1.95 -2.67 18.52
N VAL A 130 -1.41 -1.92 17.57
CA VAL A 130 -1.98 -1.77 16.24
C VAL A 130 -1.87 -3.05 15.41
N LEU A 131 -0.77 -3.80 15.57
CA LEU A 131 -0.57 -5.08 14.90
C LEU A 131 -1.51 -6.18 15.43
N ILE A 132 -1.77 -6.21 16.75
CA ILE A 132 -2.80 -7.07 17.36
C ILE A 132 -4.16 -6.76 16.75
N LYS A 133 -4.55 -5.48 16.69
CA LYS A 133 -5.82 -5.07 16.08
C LYS A 133 -5.94 -5.51 14.61
N SER A 134 -4.86 -5.43 13.84
CA SER A 134 -4.83 -5.96 12.47
C SER A 134 -5.10 -7.47 12.42
N SER A 135 -4.52 -8.23 13.37
CA SER A 135 -4.69 -9.69 13.50
C SER A 135 -6.07 -10.10 13.96
N GLU A 136 -6.70 -9.37 14.90
CA GLU A 136 -8.06 -9.63 15.36
C GLU A 136 -9.08 -9.49 14.24
N ILE A 137 -8.88 -8.50 13.35
CA ILE A 137 -9.76 -8.25 12.20
C ILE A 137 -9.59 -9.32 11.13
N ARG A 138 -8.34 -9.73 10.87
CA ARG A 138 -8.03 -10.81 9.95
C ARG A 138 -6.75 -11.52 10.38
N PRO A 139 -6.85 -12.72 10.96
CA PRO A 139 -5.68 -13.50 11.32
C PRO A 139 -4.83 -13.80 10.09
N LYS A 140 -3.54 -13.49 10.16
CA LYS A 140 -2.54 -13.95 9.19
C LYS A 140 -1.48 -14.73 9.95
N HIS A 141 -1.13 -15.91 9.46
CA HIS A 141 -0.18 -16.80 10.14
C HIS A 141 1.17 -16.11 10.46
N LEU A 142 1.58 -15.13 9.66
CA LEU A 142 2.84 -14.37 9.84
C LEU A 142 2.75 -13.21 10.85
N ILE A 143 1.57 -12.81 11.30
CA ILE A 143 1.44 -11.68 12.23
C ILE A 143 1.79 -12.09 13.67
N LEU A 144 1.37 -13.26 14.12
CA LEU A 144 1.60 -13.71 15.49
C LEU A 144 3.10 -13.87 15.84
N PRO A 145 3.94 -14.53 15.03
CA PRO A 145 5.39 -14.56 15.27
C PRO A 145 5.99 -13.15 15.36
N ARG A 146 5.57 -12.25 14.47
CA ARG A 146 6.02 -10.85 14.46
C ARG A 146 5.66 -10.11 15.75
N ILE A 147 4.45 -10.29 16.28
CA ILE A 147 4.04 -9.70 17.56
C ILE A 147 4.96 -10.18 18.69
N LEU A 148 5.27 -11.47 18.74
CA LEU A 148 6.15 -12.05 19.77
C LEU A 148 7.57 -11.49 19.70
N ASP A 149 8.13 -11.36 18.50
CA ASP A 149 9.47 -10.78 18.31
C ASP A 149 9.52 -9.31 18.74
N LEU A 150 8.50 -8.53 18.37
CA LEU A 150 8.38 -7.14 18.79
C LEU A 150 8.22 -7.00 20.31
N ALA A 151 7.47 -7.91 20.96
CA ALA A 151 7.30 -7.89 22.41
C ALA A 151 8.61 -8.19 23.16
N LYS A 152 9.47 -9.04 22.62
CA LYS A 152 10.83 -9.27 23.16
C LYS A 152 11.69 -8.02 23.03
N LEU A 153 11.67 -7.38 21.86
CA LEU A 153 12.40 -6.11 21.63
C LEU A 153 11.93 -5.02 22.59
N ALA A 154 10.62 -4.83 22.73
CA ALA A 154 10.07 -3.83 23.66
C ALA A 154 10.55 -4.03 25.11
N LYS A 155 10.64 -5.29 25.57
CA LYS A 155 11.15 -5.61 26.92
C LYS A 155 12.63 -5.27 27.09
N LEU A 156 13.44 -5.33 26.03
CA LEU A 156 14.86 -4.97 26.06
C LEU A 156 15.10 -3.47 26.19
N PHE A 157 14.12 -2.63 25.86
CA PHE A 157 14.20 -1.16 25.98
C PHE A 157 13.55 -0.60 27.26
N LEU A 158 13.01 -1.48 28.12
CA LEU A 158 12.36 -1.11 29.40
C LEU A 158 13.21 -1.48 30.63
N LEU A 159 14.45 -1.98 30.42
CA LEU A 159 15.48 -2.23 31.43
C LEU A 159 16.60 -1.20 31.27
#